data_AF-A0A2H0M6T6-F1
#
_entry.id   AF-A0A2H0M6T6-F1
#
_cell.length_a   1.000
_cell.length_b   1.000
_cell.length_c   1.000
_cell.angle_alpha   90.00
_cell.angle_beta   90.00
_cell.angle_gamma   90.00
#
_symmetry.space_group_name_H-M   'P 1'
#
loop_
_entity.id
_entity.type
_entity.pdbx_description
1 polymer ?
#
loop_
_entity_poly.entity_id
_entity_poly.type
_entity_poly.pdbx_seq_one_letter_code
_entity_poly.pdbx_strand_id
1 'polypeptide(L)' 'MKAKDIKIKKVIDPELENKDLSVTKTCDTCGKQYHPRRNGYQVTSRFCSAPCSRKARPS' A
#
# COMPACT_ATOMS: atom_id res chain seq x y z
N MET A 1 22.69 8.66 -21.87
CA MET A 1 21.55 9.04 -21.02
C MET A 1 21.79 8.44 -19.64
N LYS A 2 22.24 9.23 -18.66
CA LYS A 2 22.54 8.73 -17.30
C LYS A 2 21.27 8.89 -16.46
N ALA A 3 20.55 7.79 -16.24
CA ALA A 3 19.41 7.78 -15.34
C ALA A 3 19.91 8.12 -13.92
N LYS A 4 19.24 9.08 -13.29
CA LYS A 4 19.65 9.68 -12.02
C LYS A 4 19.42 8.67 -10.89
N ASP A 5 20.48 8.24 -10.24
CA ASP A 5 20.45 7.61 -8.92
C ASP A 5 19.88 8.60 -7.90
N ILE A 6 18.57 8.55 -7.70
CA ILE A 6 17.90 9.31 -6.64
C ILE A 6 18.17 8.56 -5.33
N LYS A 7 19.23 9.00 -4.65
CA LYS A 7 19.62 8.54 -3.31
C LYS A 7 18.61 9.12 -2.30
N ILE A 8 17.46 8.46 -2.15
CA ILE A 8 16.41 8.83 -1.20
C ILE A 8 16.98 8.62 0.21
N LYS A 9 17.19 9.74 0.91
CA LYS A 9 17.69 9.77 2.28
C LYS A 9 16.76 8.93 3.18
N LYS A 10 17.36 8.01 3.94
CA LYS A 10 16.75 7.28 5.06
C LYS A 10 16.01 8.26 5.98
N VAL A 11 14.70 8.35 5.84
CA VAL A 11 13.80 8.75 6.93
C VAL A 11 13.33 7.42 7.51
N ILE A 12 13.75 7.15 8.75
CA ILE A 12 13.62 5.86 9.42
C ILE A 12 12.19 5.76 9.99
N ASP A 13 11.20 5.80 9.10
CA ASP A 13 9.83 5.39 9.42
C ASP A 13 9.73 3.90 9.04
N PRO A 14 9.80 2.96 10.00
CA PRO A 14 9.77 1.52 9.69
C PRO A 14 8.49 1.08 8.96
N GLU A 15 7.45 1.94 8.97
CA GLU A 15 6.21 1.71 8.24
C GLU A 15 6.33 1.91 6.72
N LEU A 16 7.26 2.75 6.25
CA LEU A 16 7.39 3.07 4.82
C LEU A 16 8.28 2.05 4.08
N GLU A 17 9.27 1.47 4.76
CA GLU A 17 10.16 0.43 4.18
C GLU A 17 9.39 -0.80 3.69
N ASN A 18 8.26 -1.08 4.34
CA ASN A 18 7.40 -2.21 4.04
C ASN A 18 6.28 -1.90 3.04
N LYS A 19 6.19 -0.70 2.46
CA LYS A 19 5.18 -0.39 1.43
C LYS A 19 5.75 -0.55 0.03
N ASP A 20 4.98 -1.17 -0.86
CA ASP A 20 5.32 -1.24 -2.27
C ASP A 20 4.83 0.01 -2.99
N LEU A 21 5.71 1.02 -3.05
CA LEU A 21 5.43 2.31 -3.68
C LEU A 21 5.25 2.21 -5.20
N SER A 22 5.62 1.08 -5.81
CA SER A 22 5.44 0.86 -7.25
C SER A 22 4.01 0.45 -7.62
N VAL A 23 3.25 -0.07 -6.64
CA VAL A 23 1.88 -0.53 -6.83
C VAL A 23 0.93 0.45 -6.13
N THR A 24 -0.05 0.98 -6.87
CA THR A 24 -1.15 1.76 -6.31
C THR A 24 -2.45 0.98 -6.50
N LYS A 25 -3.19 0.78 -5.40
CA LYS A 25 -4.50 0.12 -5.41
C LYS A 25 -5.57 1.07 -4.88
N THR A 26 -6.78 0.93 -5.37
CA THR A 26 -7.95 1.63 -4.85
C THR A 26 -8.73 0.71 -3.93
N CYS A 27 -9.09 1.19 -2.73
CA CYS A 27 -9.89 0.42 -1.79
C CYS A 27 -11.36 0.42 -2.24
N ASP A 28 -11.94 -0.76 -2.39
CA ASP A 28 -13.33 -0.92 -2.82
C ASP A 28 -14.35 -0.34 -1.80
N THR A 29 -14.00 -0.36 -0.51
CA THR A 29 -14.89 0.12 0.56
C THR A 29 -14.85 1.64 0.76
N CYS A 30 -13.67 2.25 0.65
CA CYS A 30 -13.48 3.67 0.99
C CYS A 30 -13.07 4.54 -0.20
N GLY A 31 -12.81 3.96 -1.37
CA GLY A 31 -12.41 4.67 -2.58
C GLY A 31 -11.01 5.27 -2.56
N LYS A 32 -10.26 5.12 -1.45
CA LYS A 32 -8.92 5.73 -1.31
C LYS A 32 -7.86 4.93 -2.05
N GLN A 33 -6.94 5.65 -2.68
CA GLN A 33 -5.72 5.07 -3.24
C GLN A 33 -4.70 4.81 -2.13
N TYR A 34 -4.06 3.65 -2.17
CA TYR A 34 -3.06 3.25 -1.19
C TYR A 34 -1.98 2.38 -1.84
N HIS A 35 -0.80 2.39 -1.22
CA HIS A 35 0.30 1.49 -1.55
C HIS A 35 0.24 0.27 -0.64
N PRO A 36 0.11 -0.96 -1.19
CA PRO A 36 0.04 -2.16 -0.38
C PRO A 36 1.37 -2.41 0.31
N ARG A 37 1.34 -2.95 1.54
CA ARG A 37 2.55 -3.44 2.19
C ARG A 37 3.14 -4.65 1.44
N ARG A 38 4.45 -4.66 1.19
CA ARG A 38 5.20 -5.81 0.67
C ARG A 38 4.92 -7.01 1.58
N ASN A 39 4.44 -8.11 1.00
CA ASN A 39 3.98 -9.32 1.69
C ASN A 39 2.84 -9.13 2.71
N GLY A 40 2.11 -8.00 2.69
CA GLY A 40 0.96 -7.78 3.54
C GLY A 40 -0.35 -8.32 2.95
N TYR A 41 -1.39 -8.43 3.80
CA TYR A 41 -2.78 -8.72 3.41
C TYR A 41 -3.28 -7.87 2.21
N GLN A 42 -2.82 -6.62 2.14
CA GLN A 42 -3.16 -5.65 1.09
C GLN A 42 -2.70 -6.07 -0.32
N VAL A 43 -1.68 -6.94 -0.44
CA VAL A 43 -1.19 -7.44 -1.73
C VAL A 43 -2.27 -8.26 -2.42
N THR A 44 -2.87 -9.20 -1.70
CA THR A 44 -3.91 -10.10 -2.21
C THR A 44 -5.32 -9.52 -2.11
N SER A 45 -5.53 -8.52 -1.25
CA SER A 45 -6.87 -8.00 -0.96
C SER A 45 -7.23 -6.75 -1.77
N ARG A 46 -8.52 -6.51 -1.96
CA ARG A 46 -9.05 -5.29 -2.60
C ARG A 46 -9.25 -4.11 -1.63
N PHE A 47 -8.85 -4.28 -0.37
CA PHE A 47 -9.14 -3.34 0.71
C PHE A 47 -7.86 -2.77 1.30
N CYS A 48 -7.85 -1.47 1.60
CA CYS A 48 -6.70 -0.81 2.22
C CYS A 48 -6.43 -1.30 3.64
N SER A 49 -7.39 -1.94 4.31
CA SER A 49 -7.26 -2.39 5.69
C SER A 49 -8.28 -3.48 6.04
N ALA A 50 -7.99 -4.28 7.07
CA ALA A 50 -8.91 -5.27 7.63
C ALA A 50 -10.31 -4.71 8.01
N PRO A 51 -10.48 -3.51 8.59
CA PRO A 51 -11.82 -2.94 8.82
C PRO A 51 -12.59 -2.69 7.53
N CYS A 52 -11.94 -2.23 6.45
CA CYS A 52 -12.60 -2.05 5.15
C CYS A 52 -13.07 -3.40 4.60
N SER A 53 -12.24 -4.45 4.70
CA SER A 53 -12.65 -5.79 4.29
C SER A 53 -13.83 -6.33 5.08
N ARG A 54 -13.89 -6.09 6.39
CA ARG A 54 -15.04 -6.49 7.22
C ARG A 54 -16.31 -5.76 6.82
N LYS A 55 -16.22 -4.45 6.54
CA LYS A 55 -17.38 -3.66 6.09
C LYS A 55 -17.90 -4.10 4.71
N ALA A 56 -17.04 -4.65 3.87
CA ALA A 56 -17.42 -5.15 2.55
C ALA A 56 -18.08 -6.54 2.57
N ARG A 57 -18.04 -7.27 3.69
CA ARG A 57 -18.77 -8.54 3.83
C ARG A 57 -20.21 -8.25 4.25
N PRO A 58 -21.22 -8.51 3.41
CA PRO A 58 -22.61 -8.52 3.89
C PRO A 58 -22.78 -9.69 4.87
N SER A 59 -23.38 -9.41 6.03
CA SER A 59 -23.84 -10.44 6.97
C SER A 59 -25.05 -11.19 6.44
#